data_AF-A0A4U2YM23-F1
#
_entry.id   AF-A0A4U2YM23-F1
#
_cell.length_a   1.000
_cell.length_b   1.000
_cell.length_c   1.000
_cell.angle_alpha   90.00
_cell.angle_beta   90.00
_cell.angle_gamma   90.00
#
_symmetry.space_group_name_H-M   'P 1'
#
loop_
_entity.id
_entity.type
_entity.pdbx_description
1 polymer ?
#
loop_
_entity_poly.entity_id
_entity_poly.type
_entity_poly.pdbx_seq_one_letter_code
_entity_poly.pdbx_strand_id
1 'polypeptide(L)'
;MSERSPLSHPLTRRRVLATGSAAVAAPLVAACGEDEPTPQVEPPASGTELLKVEDVPVGGCAVTGDQAVVVTQPTEGEFKAFSALCTHKACPVSPSRDGDIPCNCHGSRFSLTDGSVIKGPAQEPLAEVAVEVRDGVVVATEG
;
A
#
# COMPACT_ATOMS: atom_id res chain seq x y z
N MET A 1 47.80 -42.77 -1.36
CA MET A 1 48.75 -41.83 -0.72
C MET A 1 48.04 -40.49 -0.64
N SER A 2 47.70 -39.89 0.49
CA SER A 2 47.89 -40.15 1.93
C SER A 2 46.76 -39.36 2.64
N GLU A 3 45.96 -39.98 3.51
CA GLU A 3 46.04 -39.90 4.99
C GLU A 3 45.61 -38.53 5.55
N ARG A 4 44.39 -38.43 6.11
CA ARG A 4 44.00 -38.59 7.54
C ARG A 4 44.11 -37.29 8.36
N SER A 5 42.93 -36.75 8.71
CA SER A 5 42.37 -36.23 9.99
C SER A 5 43.30 -35.79 11.15
N PRO A 6 42.69 -35.42 12.30
CA PRO A 6 41.92 -34.22 12.67
C PRO A 6 42.69 -33.47 13.79
N LEU A 7 42.20 -32.37 14.37
CA LEU A 7 42.40 -32.13 15.82
C LEU A 7 41.35 -31.16 16.37
N SER A 8 40.53 -31.71 17.27
CA SER A 8 39.70 -31.01 18.26
C SER A 8 40.48 -30.88 19.57
N HIS A 9 39.95 -30.01 20.46
CA HIS A 9 40.13 -29.95 21.93
C HIS A 9 41.35 -29.14 22.46
N PRO A 10 41.38 -28.67 23.73
CA PRO A 10 40.37 -28.73 24.81
C PRO A 10 40.28 -27.43 25.70
N LEU A 11 39.30 -27.34 26.61
CA LEU A 11 39.42 -27.20 28.09
C LEU A 11 38.64 -25.94 28.56
N THR A 12 38.10 -25.74 29.76
CA THR A 12 37.76 -26.55 30.95
C THR A 12 37.16 -25.56 31.98
N ARG A 13 36.08 -25.99 32.65
CA ARG A 13 35.57 -25.62 34.00
C ARG A 13 35.90 -24.24 34.61
N ARG A 14 34.87 -23.57 35.15
CA ARG A 14 34.73 -23.36 36.62
C ARG A 14 33.33 -22.88 37.05
N ARG A 15 32.75 -23.58 38.04
CA ARG A 15 31.57 -23.21 38.85
C ARG A 15 31.80 -21.89 39.61
N VAL A 16 30.75 -21.09 39.80
CA VAL A 16 30.48 -20.39 41.08
C VAL A 16 28.96 -20.33 41.31
N LEU A 17 28.50 -20.91 42.42
CA LEU A 17 27.21 -20.63 43.06
C LEU A 17 27.35 -19.34 43.89
N ALA A 18 26.41 -18.42 43.77
CA ALA A 18 26.26 -17.31 44.71
C ALA A 18 24.78 -17.14 45.09
N THR A 19 24.60 -16.96 46.39
CA THR A 19 23.39 -16.98 47.20
C THR A 19 22.62 -15.66 47.22
N GLY A 20 21.30 -15.72 47.40
CA GLY A 20 20.58 -14.89 48.37
C GLY A 20 19.97 -13.55 47.95
N SER A 21 18.62 -13.53 48.00
CA SER A 21 17.74 -12.52 48.61
C SER A 21 17.12 -11.35 47.81
N ALA A 22 15.82 -11.18 48.12
CA ALA A 22 14.97 -9.99 48.15
C ALA A 22 14.03 -9.71 46.96
N ALA A 23 12.75 -9.58 47.32
CA ALA A 23 11.56 -9.43 46.48
C ALA A 23 11.25 -7.97 46.11
N VAL A 24 10.61 -7.72 44.96
CA VAL A 24 9.66 -6.61 44.71
C VAL A 24 8.67 -7.04 43.61
N ALA A 25 7.38 -6.75 43.81
CA ALA A 25 6.26 -7.07 42.91
C ALA A 25 6.08 -6.05 41.77
N ALA A 26 5.52 -6.48 40.62
CA ALA A 26 4.58 -5.73 39.78
C ALA A 26 4.04 -6.61 38.63
N PRO A 27 2.73 -6.58 38.30
CA PRO A 27 2.20 -7.21 37.09
C PRO A 27 2.43 -6.26 35.91
N LEU A 28 3.08 -6.73 34.85
CA LEU A 28 3.24 -5.94 33.62
C LEU A 28 2.36 -6.52 32.52
N VAL A 29 1.18 -5.90 32.42
CA VAL A 29 0.40 -5.54 31.23
C VAL A 29 0.52 -6.41 29.96
N ALA A 30 -0.65 -6.89 29.52
CA ALA A 30 -0.93 -7.17 28.12
C ALA A 30 -0.81 -5.88 27.29
N ALA A 31 -0.13 -5.93 26.15
CA ALA A 31 -0.44 -5.19 24.93
C ALA A 31 0.70 -5.37 23.91
N CYS A 32 0.50 -6.28 22.95
CA CYS A 32 1.13 -6.15 21.64
C CYS A 32 0.02 -6.37 20.61
N GLY A 33 -0.86 -5.38 20.49
CA GLY A 33 -1.44 -5.09 19.19
C GLY A 33 -0.48 -4.11 18.54
N GLU A 34 0.31 -4.58 17.58
CA GLU A 34 1.00 -3.71 16.63
C GLU A 34 -0.08 -3.08 15.74
N ASP A 35 -0.70 -2.02 16.25
CA ASP A 35 -1.48 -1.08 15.45
C ASP A 35 -0.48 -0.25 14.66
N GLU A 36 0.10 -0.85 13.62
CA GLU A 36 0.82 -0.10 12.60
C GLU A 36 -0.22 0.77 11.90
N PRO A 37 -0.12 2.11 11.97
CA PRO A 37 -1.09 2.97 11.33
C PRO A 37 -1.01 2.72 9.83
N THR A 38 -2.02 2.03 9.29
CA THR A 38 -2.26 2.01 7.85
C THR A 38 -2.34 3.47 7.41
N PRO A 39 -1.53 3.92 6.44
CA PRO A 39 -1.62 5.27 5.93
C PRO A 39 -3.03 5.48 5.36
N GLN A 40 -3.90 6.11 6.13
CA GLN A 40 -5.20 6.55 5.65
C GLN A 40 -4.94 7.86 4.91
N VAL A 41 -4.93 7.80 3.58
CA VAL A 41 -4.91 9.02 2.77
C VAL A 41 -6.27 9.67 2.95
N GLU A 42 -6.29 10.84 3.56
CA GLU A 42 -7.49 11.66 3.62
C GLU A 42 -7.92 11.95 2.17
N PRO A 43 -9.22 11.79 1.84
CA PRO A 43 -9.70 12.11 0.51
C PRO A 43 -9.45 13.59 0.20
N PRO A 44 -9.25 13.96 -1.08
CA PRO A 44 -9.06 15.34 -1.47
C PRO A 44 -10.26 16.19 -1.05
N ALA A 45 -10.00 17.44 -0.66
CA ALA A 45 -11.07 18.38 -0.32
C ALA A 45 -11.99 18.62 -1.53
N SER A 46 -13.28 18.81 -1.28
CA SER A 46 -14.25 19.16 -2.31
C SER A 46 -13.82 20.44 -3.06
N GLY A 47 -13.96 20.42 -4.38
CA GLY A 47 -13.50 21.49 -5.27
C GLY A 47 -12.03 21.39 -5.70
N THR A 48 -11.28 20.38 -5.23
CA THR A 48 -9.91 20.16 -5.69
C THR A 48 -9.89 19.71 -7.14
N GLU A 49 -9.20 20.45 -8.00
CA GLU A 49 -8.92 20.06 -9.38
C GLU A 49 -7.88 18.92 -9.40
N LEU A 50 -8.21 17.81 -10.05
CA LEU A 50 -7.36 16.63 -10.08
C LEU A 50 -6.53 16.56 -11.36
N LEU A 51 -7.20 16.46 -12.50
CA LEU A 51 -6.60 16.31 -13.83
C LEU A 51 -7.52 16.91 -14.90
N LYS A 52 -6.94 17.34 -16.02
CA LYS A 52 -7.76 17.68 -17.19
C LYS A 52 -8.28 16.41 -17.85
N VAL A 53 -9.47 16.49 -18.43
CA VAL A 53 -10.08 15.35 -19.12
C VAL A 53 -9.26 14.86 -20.32
N GLU A 54 -8.49 15.76 -20.97
CA GLU A 54 -7.62 15.43 -22.10
C GLU A 54 -6.36 14.61 -21.70
N ASP A 55 -5.97 14.68 -20.44
CA ASP A 55 -4.82 13.97 -19.89
C ASP A 55 -5.18 12.54 -19.47
N VAL A 56 -6.47 12.24 -19.32
CA VAL A 56 -6.96 10.90 -18.98
C VAL A 56 -7.34 10.17 -20.26
N PRO A 57 -6.72 9.02 -20.58
CA PRO A 57 -7.01 8.31 -21.80
C PRO A 57 -8.27 7.45 -21.70
N VAL A 58 -9.09 7.43 -22.77
CA VAL A 58 -10.18 6.47 -22.91
C VAL A 58 -9.65 5.03 -22.83
N GLY A 59 -10.30 4.20 -22.02
CA GLY A 59 -9.87 2.84 -21.73
C GLY A 59 -8.63 2.77 -20.83
N GLY A 60 -8.33 3.83 -20.08
CA GLY A 60 -7.14 3.90 -19.24
C GLY A 60 -7.27 4.83 -18.06
N CYS A 61 -6.12 5.20 -17.49
CA CYS A 61 -6.05 6.03 -16.30
C CYS A 61 -4.79 6.93 -16.27
N ALA A 62 -4.89 8.00 -15.50
CA ALA A 62 -3.81 8.91 -15.18
C ALA A 62 -3.78 9.17 -13.66
N VAL A 63 -2.61 9.52 -13.14
CA VAL A 63 -2.38 9.71 -11.69
C VAL A 63 -2.03 11.18 -11.43
N THR A 64 -2.56 11.75 -10.36
CA THR A 64 -2.25 13.12 -9.93
C THR A 64 -0.77 13.28 -9.61
N GLY A 65 -0.25 14.50 -9.70
CA GLY A 65 1.19 14.78 -9.51
C GLY A 65 1.71 14.43 -8.11
N ASP A 66 0.86 14.47 -7.09
CA ASP A 66 1.14 14.07 -5.71
C ASP A 66 0.94 12.57 -5.45
N GLN A 67 0.52 11.80 -6.46
CA GLN A 67 0.24 10.37 -6.39
C GLN A 67 -0.83 9.98 -5.36
N ALA A 68 -1.74 10.90 -5.02
CA ALA A 68 -2.83 10.63 -4.08
C ALA A 68 -4.05 10.00 -4.79
N VAL A 69 -4.34 10.39 -6.03
CA VAL A 69 -5.54 9.99 -6.75
C VAL A 69 -5.20 9.48 -8.15
N VAL A 70 -5.88 8.39 -8.55
CA VAL A 70 -5.91 7.91 -9.93
C VAL A 70 -7.27 8.22 -10.53
N VAL A 71 -7.29 8.89 -11.68
CA VAL A 71 -8.49 9.16 -12.46
C VAL A 71 -8.53 8.21 -13.64
N THR A 72 -9.66 7.55 -13.86
CA THR A 72 -9.87 6.59 -14.94
C THR A 72 -10.89 7.13 -15.93
N GLN A 73 -10.83 6.62 -17.15
CA GLN A 73 -11.86 6.85 -18.15
C GLN A 73 -12.25 5.53 -18.83
N PRO A 74 -13.16 4.72 -18.24
CA PRO A 74 -13.51 3.40 -18.78
C PRO A 74 -14.07 3.47 -20.20
N THR A 75 -14.93 4.45 -20.45
CA THR A 75 -15.50 4.78 -21.75
C THR A 75 -15.39 6.29 -22.01
N GLU A 76 -15.48 6.72 -23.26
CA GLU A 76 -15.32 8.14 -23.62
C GLU A 76 -16.30 9.03 -22.85
N GLY A 77 -15.77 10.04 -22.16
CA GLY A 77 -16.52 10.99 -21.34
C GLY A 77 -16.96 10.48 -19.96
N GLU A 78 -16.76 9.20 -19.63
CA GLU A 78 -17.05 8.67 -18.29
C GLU A 78 -15.79 8.71 -17.42
N PHE A 79 -15.81 9.44 -16.31
CA PHE A 79 -14.67 9.54 -15.40
C PHE A 79 -14.99 8.94 -14.04
N LYS A 80 -14.03 8.19 -13.49
CA LYS A 80 -14.04 7.72 -12.10
C LYS A 80 -12.73 8.12 -11.45
N ALA A 81 -12.70 8.16 -10.12
CA ALA A 81 -11.48 8.39 -9.38
C ALA A 81 -11.39 7.48 -8.16
N PHE A 82 -10.16 7.10 -7.83
CA PHE A 82 -9.86 6.24 -6.69
C PHE A 82 -8.57 6.71 -6.01
N SER A 83 -8.33 6.25 -4.80
CA SER A 83 -7.01 6.32 -4.19
C SER A 83 -5.96 5.72 -5.12
N ALA A 84 -4.86 6.43 -5.34
CA ALA A 84 -3.73 5.91 -6.09
C ALA A 84 -2.85 4.97 -5.24
N LEU A 85 -3.18 4.70 -3.97
CA LEU A 85 -2.44 3.76 -3.15
C LEU A 85 -3.00 2.34 -3.28
N CYS A 86 -2.15 1.43 -3.75
CA CYS A 86 -2.47 0.03 -3.85
C CYS A 86 -2.77 -0.58 -2.47
N THR A 87 -3.94 -1.21 -2.32
CA THR A 87 -4.40 -1.88 -1.09
C THR A 87 -3.55 -3.06 -0.63
N HIS A 88 -2.54 -3.49 -1.40
CA HIS A 88 -1.59 -4.51 -0.95
C HIS A 88 -0.58 -3.96 0.06
N LYS A 89 0.17 -2.90 -0.31
CA LYS A 89 1.30 -2.35 0.48
C LYS A 89 1.48 -0.84 0.28
N ALA A 90 0.39 -0.14 -0.04
CA ALA A 90 0.35 1.31 -0.22
C ALA A 90 1.35 1.88 -1.26
N CYS A 91 1.80 1.06 -2.23
CA CYS A 91 2.54 1.58 -3.38
C CYS A 91 1.62 2.43 -4.27
N PRO A 92 2.11 3.54 -4.82
CA PRO A 92 1.42 4.25 -5.88
C PRO A 92 1.13 3.33 -7.09
N VAL A 93 -0.09 3.38 -7.60
CA VAL A 93 -0.45 2.80 -8.89
C VAL A 93 0.15 3.65 -10.02
N SER A 94 0.16 3.11 -11.24
CA SER A 94 0.75 3.73 -12.42
C SER A 94 -0.32 4.12 -13.44
N PRO A 95 -0.10 5.18 -14.23
CA PRO A 95 -0.96 5.49 -15.37
C PRO A 95 -0.92 4.38 -16.42
N SER A 96 -1.98 4.24 -17.21
CA SER A 96 -2.15 3.12 -18.14
C SER A 96 -3.09 3.45 -19.28
N ARG A 97 -2.94 2.73 -20.40
CA ARG A 97 -3.90 2.68 -21.54
C ARG A 97 -4.38 1.26 -21.82
N ASP A 98 -4.13 0.33 -20.89
CA ASP A 98 -4.28 -1.12 -21.10
C ASP A 98 -5.59 -1.68 -20.50
N GLY A 99 -6.59 -0.83 -20.23
CA GLY A 99 -7.88 -1.27 -19.70
C GLY A 99 -7.91 -1.55 -18.20
N ASP A 100 -6.86 -1.23 -17.45
CA ASP A 100 -6.79 -1.39 -16.00
C ASP A 100 -5.87 -0.38 -15.31
N ILE A 101 -5.89 -0.39 -13.98
CA ILE A 101 -5.02 0.39 -13.09
C ILE A 101 -3.89 -0.52 -12.57
N PRO A 102 -2.67 -0.44 -13.10
CA PRO A 102 -1.57 -1.30 -12.69
C PRO A 102 -0.83 -0.78 -11.44
N CYS A 103 -0.48 -1.69 -10.52
CA CYS A 103 0.53 -1.45 -9.50
C CYS A 103 1.80 -2.24 -9.81
N ASN A 104 2.86 -1.53 -10.20
CA ASN A 104 4.09 -2.15 -10.69
C ASN A 104 5.02 -2.67 -9.57
N CYS A 105 4.72 -2.43 -8.29
CA CYS A 105 5.55 -2.96 -7.19
C CYS A 105 5.50 -4.49 -7.11
N HIS A 106 4.32 -5.08 -7.28
CA HIS A 106 4.09 -6.53 -7.10
C HIS A 106 3.12 -7.12 -8.13
N GLY A 107 2.61 -6.31 -9.05
CA GLY A 107 1.78 -6.76 -10.17
C GLY A 107 0.28 -6.81 -9.89
N SER A 108 -0.22 -6.18 -8.82
CA SER A 108 -1.68 -6.01 -8.63
C SER A 108 -2.27 -5.19 -9.78
N ARG A 109 -3.50 -5.50 -10.18
CA ARG A 109 -4.27 -4.75 -11.19
C ARG A 109 -5.68 -4.51 -10.69
N PHE A 110 -6.20 -3.32 -10.94
CA PHE A 110 -7.54 -2.91 -10.51
C PHE A 110 -8.39 -2.44 -11.68
N SER A 111 -9.71 -2.58 -11.56
CA SER A 111 -10.67 -2.17 -12.58
C SER A 111 -10.74 -0.65 -12.74
N LEU A 112 -10.89 -0.20 -13.98
CA LEU A 112 -11.15 1.21 -14.27
C LEU A 112 -12.54 1.65 -13.81
N THR A 113 -13.52 0.75 -13.74
CA THR A 113 -14.93 1.10 -13.52
C THR A 113 -15.29 1.31 -12.05
N ASP A 114 -14.69 0.52 -11.17
CA ASP A 114 -15.08 0.43 -9.75
C ASP A 114 -13.89 0.19 -8.80
N GLY A 115 -12.66 0.22 -9.30
CA GLY A 115 -11.46 0.00 -8.49
C GLY A 115 -11.31 -1.42 -7.94
N SER A 116 -12.17 -2.37 -8.32
CA SER A 116 -12.11 -3.76 -7.85
C SER A 116 -10.83 -4.46 -8.30
N VAL A 117 -10.40 -5.47 -7.53
CA VAL A 117 -9.18 -6.21 -7.85
C VAL A 117 -9.42 -7.14 -9.04
N ILE A 118 -8.66 -6.93 -10.12
CA ILE A 118 -8.60 -7.83 -11.27
C ILE A 118 -7.50 -8.88 -11.06
N LYS A 119 -6.38 -8.48 -10.47
CA LYS A 119 -5.22 -9.34 -10.20
C LYS A 119 -4.59 -8.98 -8.87
N GLY A 120 -4.36 -9.99 -8.03
CA GLY A 120 -3.63 -9.84 -6.75
C GLY A 120 -2.14 -9.52 -6.93
N PRO A 121 -1.40 -9.29 -5.83
CA PRO A 121 -1.69 -9.74 -4.46
C PRO A 121 -2.65 -8.88 -3.63
N ALA A 122 -3.10 -7.72 -4.11
CA ALA A 122 -4.18 -6.97 -3.45
C ALA A 122 -5.44 -7.85 -3.31
N GLN A 123 -6.22 -7.63 -2.24
CA GLN A 123 -7.47 -8.36 -1.98
C GLN A 123 -8.68 -7.44 -1.80
N GLU A 124 -8.46 -6.13 -1.70
CA GLU A 124 -9.48 -5.12 -1.49
C GLU A 124 -9.48 -4.11 -2.66
N PRO A 125 -10.65 -3.57 -3.03
CA PRO A 125 -10.75 -2.54 -4.06
C PRO A 125 -10.02 -1.27 -3.64
N LEU A 126 -9.61 -0.44 -4.61
CA LEU A 126 -9.17 0.92 -4.32
C LEU A 126 -10.34 1.72 -3.75
N ALA A 127 -10.06 2.57 -2.76
CA ALA A 127 -11.07 3.46 -2.19
C ALA A 127 -11.54 4.48 -3.24
N GLU A 128 -12.85 4.65 -3.38
CA GLU A 128 -13.44 5.60 -4.34
C GLU A 128 -13.26 7.05 -3.89
N VAL A 129 -13.08 7.94 -4.86
CA VAL A 129 -13.07 9.40 -4.68
C VAL A 129 -14.20 9.97 -5.53
N ALA A 130 -15.17 10.62 -4.89
CA ALA A 130 -16.28 11.25 -5.59
C ALA A 130 -15.77 12.39 -6.48
N VAL A 131 -16.19 12.41 -7.73
CA VAL A 131 -15.74 13.39 -8.74
C VAL A 131 -16.86 13.78 -9.68
N GLU A 132 -16.68 14.96 -10.29
CA GLU A 132 -17.45 15.42 -11.43
C GLU A 132 -16.53 16.14 -12.44
N VAL A 133 -17.05 16.40 -13.64
CA VAL A 133 -16.34 17.18 -14.66
C VAL A 133 -16.87 18.61 -14.66
N ARG A 134 -15.99 19.60 -14.47
CA ARG A 134 -16.29 21.03 -14.59
C ARG A 134 -15.29 21.68 -15.53
N ASP A 135 -15.78 22.34 -16.57
CA ASP A 135 -14.96 23.09 -17.53
C ASP A 135 -13.75 22.32 -18.13
N GLY A 136 -13.92 21.01 -18.37
CA GLY A 136 -12.87 20.14 -18.91
C GLY A 136 -11.84 19.65 -17.88
N VAL A 137 -12.13 19.83 -16.59
CA VAL A 137 -11.30 19.37 -15.47
C VAL A 137 -12.11 18.39 -14.62
N VAL A 138 -11.48 17.30 -14.19
CA VAL A 138 -12.03 16.38 -13.19
C VAL A 138 -11.79 16.98 -11.82
N VAL A 139 -12.86 17.20 -11.07
CA VAL A 139 -12.87 17.90 -9.77
C VAL A 139 -13.42 16.97 -8.70
N ALA A 140 -12.74 16.89 -7.56
CA ALA A 140 -13.22 16.15 -6.40
C ALA A 140 -14.46 16.80 -5.79
N THR A 141 -15.42 15.99 -5.35
CA THR A 141 -16.65 16.43 -4.68
C THR A 141 -16.77 15.82 -3.30
N GLU A 142 -17.73 16.29 -2.52
CA GLU A 142 -18.15 15.58 -1.31
C GLU A 142 -18.79 14.23 -1.73
N GLY A 143 -18.39 13.16 -1.05
CA GLY A 143 -18.90 11.79 -1.26
C GLY A 143 -20.04 11.42 -0.34
#